data_AF-F4R7H4-F1
#
_entry.id   AF-F4R7H4-F1
#
_cell.length_a   1.000
_cell.length_b   1.000
_cell.length_c   1.000
_cell.angle_alpha   90.00
_cell.angle_beta   90.00
_cell.angle_gamma   90.00
#
_symmetry.space_group_name_H-M   'P 1'
#
loop_
_entity.id
_entity.type
_entity.pdbx_description
1 polymer ?
#
loop_
_entity_poly.entity_id
_entity_poly.type
_entity_poly.pdbx_seq_one_letter_code
_entity_poly.pdbx_strand_id
1 'polypeptide(L)'
;MPGLDESHIEMGSWLSHCDTPADHAINLGLFLSKIHQDVLDGQASIRDELMDRIDTIKDNISNDVIERVQEHLDSGEKLTFQLGCQHVIDSSIEAYTAIIRKPNKTIIENSLFRKIKGLPWCTEQLPPKPNGIALTSDTQTLATMIKEKAKHARENLHTVVLNLIVAVSDVQGQYLTFIRLLDWSVSLYCYIHKEETTEMFLFQIVHVDNGVGESRSSDEIWDNTDMISCTRYAYLRRECLRIYHPNKATSTIWTEVDNQLEYLRSKGRPYTTCFYNILYQQDRKRFDKGTVMYDNIPLADRSFKMPSDDEIQAEIPKLQSRKTNKKANKKTPNKN
;
A
#
# COMPACT_ATOMS: atom_id res chain seq x y z
N MET A 1 21.07 52.28 -4.20
CA MET A 1 20.55 53.63 -3.94
C MET A 1 20.87 54.53 -5.13
N PRO A 2 19.94 54.67 -6.09
CA PRO A 2 19.94 55.77 -7.05
C PRO A 2 18.97 56.85 -6.54
N GLY A 3 19.41 58.09 -6.31
CA GLY A 3 18.49 59.20 -6.02
C GLY A 3 18.91 60.26 -4.99
N LEU A 4 20.14 60.25 -4.47
CA LEU A 4 20.60 61.30 -3.54
C LEU A 4 21.20 62.55 -4.23
N ASP A 5 21.27 62.58 -5.56
CA ASP A 5 22.10 63.57 -6.27
C ASP A 5 21.35 64.88 -6.65
N GLU A 6 20.01 64.88 -6.66
CA GLU A 6 19.24 66.08 -7.07
C GLU A 6 18.76 66.96 -5.91
N SER A 7 18.64 66.44 -4.69
CA SER A 7 18.12 67.21 -3.54
C SER A 7 19.08 68.26 -2.99
N HIS A 8 20.38 68.12 -3.27
CA HIS A 8 21.39 69.10 -2.83
C HIS A 8 21.39 70.39 -3.66
N ILE A 9 20.84 70.38 -4.88
CA ILE A 9 20.86 71.55 -5.78
C ILE A 9 19.73 72.54 -5.44
N GLU A 10 18.59 72.09 -4.91
CA GLU A 10 17.49 72.99 -4.57
C GLU A 10 17.75 73.84 -3.30
N MET A 11 18.50 73.32 -2.32
CA MET A 11 18.70 73.98 -1.02
C MET A 11 19.33 75.38 -1.12
N GLY A 12 20.25 75.57 -2.06
CA GLY A 12 20.93 76.86 -2.26
C GLY A 12 20.01 77.96 -2.82
N SER A 13 18.96 77.58 -3.55
CA SER A 13 18.01 78.50 -4.18
C SER A 13 17.01 79.09 -3.17
N TRP A 14 16.64 78.33 -2.15
CA TRP A 14 15.65 78.73 -1.15
C TRP A 14 16.19 79.78 -0.15
N LEU A 15 17.49 79.74 0.14
CA LEU A 15 18.11 80.67 1.09
C LEU A 15 18.47 82.03 0.47
N SER A 16 18.56 82.14 -0.86
CA SER A 16 18.99 83.39 -1.52
C SER A 16 17.87 84.44 -1.70
N HIS A 17 16.63 84.14 -1.30
CA HIS A 17 15.45 84.99 -1.55
C HIS A 17 14.72 85.46 -0.28
N CYS A 18 15.37 85.43 0.89
CA CYS A 18 14.75 85.83 2.16
C CYS A 18 15.16 87.25 2.56
N ASP A 19 14.29 88.24 2.34
CA ASP A 19 14.59 89.65 2.68
C ASP A 19 14.33 89.99 4.16
N THR A 20 13.59 89.15 4.90
CA THR A 20 13.25 89.39 6.31
C THR A 20 13.51 88.19 7.23
N PRO A 21 13.68 88.40 8.55
CA PRO A 21 13.78 87.31 9.53
C PRO A 21 12.53 86.41 9.60
N ALA A 22 11.36 86.94 9.25
CA ALA A 22 10.12 86.16 9.23
C ALA A 22 10.12 85.14 8.08
N ASP A 23 10.62 85.51 6.91
CA ASP A 23 10.74 84.62 5.75
C ASP A 23 11.71 83.47 6.03
N HIS A 24 12.80 83.74 6.75
CA HIS A 24 13.74 82.72 7.20
C HIS A 24 13.07 81.68 8.14
N ALA A 25 12.25 82.14 9.09
CA ALA A 25 11.56 81.24 10.01
C ALA A 25 10.51 80.36 9.29
N ILE A 26 9.78 80.94 8.33
CA ILE A 26 8.81 80.20 7.50
C ILE A 26 9.54 79.14 6.66
N ASN A 27 10.61 79.53 5.97
CA ASN A 27 11.38 78.61 5.13
C ASN A 27 12.05 77.49 5.95
N LEU A 28 12.54 77.78 7.15
CA LEU A 28 13.04 76.75 8.07
C LEU A 28 11.93 75.77 8.49
N GLY A 29 10.73 76.27 8.80
CA GLY A 29 9.57 75.43 9.15
C GLY A 29 9.14 74.51 8.01
N LEU A 30 9.07 75.04 6.78
CA LEU A 30 8.77 74.25 5.58
C LEU A 30 9.84 73.18 5.32
N PHE A 31 11.11 73.54 5.46
CA PHE A 31 12.23 72.61 5.30
C PHE A 31 12.19 71.47 6.31
N LEU A 32 12.00 71.77 7.61
CA LEU A 32 11.86 70.74 8.64
C LEU A 32 10.63 69.85 8.41
N SER A 33 9.54 70.42 7.90
CA SER A 33 8.33 69.66 7.54
C SER A 33 8.57 68.70 6.37
N LYS A 34 9.35 69.12 5.36
CA LYS A 34 9.77 68.26 4.24
C LYS A 34 10.67 67.12 4.70
N ILE A 35 11.68 67.38 5.54
CA ILE A 35 12.50 66.30 6.13
C ILE A 35 11.63 65.32 6.91
N HIS A 36 10.70 65.81 7.74
CA HIS A 36 9.83 64.94 8.51
C HIS A 36 8.97 64.05 7.59
N GLN A 37 8.41 64.62 6.52
CA GLN A 37 7.65 63.87 5.53
C GLN A 37 8.52 62.82 4.82
N ASP A 38 9.73 63.17 4.39
CA ASP A 38 10.65 62.23 3.72
C ASP A 38 11.07 61.08 4.65
N VAL A 39 11.24 61.35 5.96
CA VAL A 39 11.48 60.30 6.97
C VAL A 39 10.26 59.39 7.13
N LEU A 40 9.05 59.95 7.18
CA LEU A 40 7.82 59.16 7.26
C LEU A 40 7.61 58.30 6.01
N ASP A 41 7.87 58.86 4.83
CA ASP A 41 7.76 58.15 3.55
C ASP A 41 8.81 57.03 3.47
N GLY A 42 10.04 57.29 3.91
CA GLY A 42 11.09 56.27 4.01
C GLY A 42 10.74 55.15 5.00
N GLN A 43 10.18 55.49 6.16
CA GLN A 43 9.71 54.50 7.14
C GLN A 43 8.55 53.66 6.61
N ALA A 44 7.58 54.28 5.92
CA ALA A 44 6.48 53.58 5.27
C ALA A 44 7.00 52.62 4.19
N SER A 45 7.90 53.08 3.32
CA SER A 45 8.51 52.25 2.28
C SER A 45 9.26 51.04 2.86
N ILE A 46 10.06 51.23 3.91
CA ILE A 46 10.77 50.12 4.58
C ILE A 46 9.79 49.15 5.24
N ARG A 47 8.74 49.65 5.90
CA ARG A 47 7.72 48.81 6.53
C ARG A 47 7.01 47.95 5.48
N ASP A 48 6.62 48.54 4.35
CA ASP A 48 5.91 47.82 3.30
C ASP A 48 6.83 46.76 2.66
N GLU A 49 8.11 47.08 2.40
CA GLU A 49 9.11 46.08 1.96
C GLU A 49 9.30 44.95 2.98
N LEU A 50 9.34 45.26 4.28
CA LEU A 50 9.43 44.24 5.34
C LEU A 50 8.19 43.34 5.38
N MET A 51 6.99 43.90 5.20
CA MET A 51 5.75 43.12 5.17
C MET A 51 5.72 42.18 3.96
N ASP A 52 6.09 42.66 2.77
CA ASP A 52 6.20 41.82 1.56
C ASP A 52 7.20 40.68 1.75
N ARG A 53 8.34 40.94 2.40
CA ARG A 53 9.34 39.91 2.72
C ARG A 53 8.84 38.92 3.75
N ILE A 54 8.11 39.39 4.77
CA ILE A 54 7.48 38.51 5.78
C ILE A 54 6.48 37.58 5.12
N ASP A 55 5.62 38.10 4.24
CA ASP A 55 4.61 37.29 3.56
C ASP A 55 5.25 36.31 2.59
N THR A 56 6.30 36.71 1.86
CA THR A 56 7.12 35.79 1.05
C THR A 56 7.73 34.66 1.90
N ILE A 57 8.24 34.96 3.09
CA ILE A 57 8.78 33.95 4.01
C ILE A 57 7.68 33.02 4.52
N LYS A 58 6.50 33.54 4.86
CA LYS A 58 5.35 32.72 5.29
C LYS A 58 4.94 31.75 4.20
N ASP A 59 4.83 32.22 2.96
CA ASP A 59 4.45 31.38 1.82
C ASP A 59 5.49 30.28 1.57
N ASN A 60 6.79 30.63 1.61
CA ASN A 60 7.86 29.65 1.47
C ASN A 60 7.84 28.58 2.56
N ILE A 61 7.63 28.98 3.84
CA ILE A 61 7.51 28.02 4.95
C ILE A 61 6.27 27.15 4.79
N SER A 62 5.13 27.74 4.41
CA SER A 62 3.88 26.99 4.19
C SER A 62 4.07 25.94 3.09
N ASN A 63 4.73 26.29 1.98
CA ASN A 63 4.98 25.37 0.88
C ASN A 63 5.96 24.25 1.27
N ASP A 64 7.08 24.55 1.94
CA ASP A 64 8.04 23.53 2.40
C ASP A 64 7.40 22.56 3.42
N VAL A 65 6.54 23.07 4.31
CA VAL A 65 5.77 22.21 5.23
C VAL A 65 4.78 21.33 4.48
N ILE A 66 4.05 21.87 3.51
CA ILE A 66 3.10 21.10 2.68
C ILE A 66 3.84 20.00 1.90
N GLU A 67 4.97 20.33 1.27
CA GLU A 67 5.78 19.39 0.47
C GLU A 67 6.30 18.24 1.34
N ARG A 68 6.91 18.54 2.50
CA ARG A 68 7.40 17.50 3.42
C ARG A 68 6.30 16.62 3.98
N VAL A 69 5.13 17.19 4.29
CA VAL A 69 3.95 16.44 4.73
C VAL A 69 3.47 15.53 3.61
N GLN A 70 3.42 16.01 2.36
CA GLN A 70 3.03 15.21 1.21
C GLN A 70 4.02 14.06 0.96
N GLU A 71 5.33 14.32 0.98
CA GLU A 71 6.35 13.27 0.85
C GLU A 71 6.23 12.20 1.94
N HIS A 72 5.98 12.62 3.19
CA HIS A 72 5.77 11.68 4.29
C HIS A 72 4.49 10.86 4.10
N LEU A 73 3.40 11.48 3.67
CA LEU A 73 2.14 10.78 3.35
C LEU A 73 2.33 9.78 2.20
N ASP A 74 2.98 10.20 1.11
CA ASP A 74 3.25 9.36 -0.05
C ASP A 74 4.15 8.17 0.30
N SER A 75 5.17 8.40 1.14
CA SER A 75 6.03 7.33 1.65
C SER A 75 5.25 6.34 2.52
N GLY A 76 4.38 6.85 3.40
CA GLY A 76 3.51 6.05 4.26
C GLY A 76 2.51 5.23 3.45
N GLU A 77 1.88 5.82 2.44
CA GLU A 77 0.95 5.14 1.55
C GLU A 77 1.63 4.04 0.73
N LYS A 78 2.80 4.33 0.17
CA LYS A 78 3.60 3.36 -0.58
C LYS A 78 4.03 2.18 0.30
N LEU A 79 4.50 2.48 1.51
CA LEU A 79 4.88 1.45 2.48
C LEU A 79 3.66 0.62 2.92
N THR A 80 2.52 1.25 3.18
CA THR A 80 1.26 0.57 3.52
C THR A 80 0.86 -0.40 2.43
N PHE A 81 0.94 0.03 1.18
CA PHE A 81 0.57 -0.78 0.03
C PHE A 81 1.55 -1.95 -0.16
N GLN A 82 2.87 -1.70 -0.10
CA GLN A 82 3.89 -2.74 -0.19
C GLN A 82 3.69 -3.81 0.89
N LEU A 83 3.44 -3.38 2.13
CA LEU A 83 3.18 -4.29 3.25
C LEU A 83 1.83 -4.99 3.12
N GLY A 84 0.82 -4.33 2.53
CA GLY A 84 -0.41 -4.97 2.12
C GLY A 84 -0.15 -6.13 1.15
N CYS A 85 0.69 -5.92 0.15
CA CYS A 85 1.09 -6.95 -0.82
C CYS A 85 1.94 -8.07 -0.19
N GLN A 86 2.81 -7.76 0.76
CA GLN A 86 3.58 -8.77 1.48
C GLN A 86 2.69 -9.60 2.42
N HIS A 87 1.77 -8.97 3.14
CA HIS A 87 0.93 -9.67 4.08
C HIS A 87 -0.25 -10.38 3.42
N VAL A 88 -0.79 -9.94 2.29
CA VAL A 88 -1.96 -10.58 1.66
C VAL A 88 -1.71 -12.06 1.32
N ILE A 89 -0.45 -12.47 1.18
CA ILE A 89 -0.05 -13.86 0.93
C ILE A 89 0.33 -14.63 2.19
N ASP A 90 0.42 -13.95 3.33
CA ASP A 90 0.87 -14.51 4.60
C ASP A 90 -0.11 -15.60 5.06
N SER A 91 0.43 -16.80 5.20
CA SER A 91 -0.33 -18.00 5.56
C SER A 91 -0.93 -17.95 6.97
N SER A 92 -0.42 -17.06 7.82
CA SER A 92 -0.90 -16.83 9.18
C SER A 92 -2.10 -15.88 9.25
N ILE A 93 -2.51 -15.25 8.14
CA ILE A 93 -3.70 -14.39 8.14
C ILE A 93 -4.95 -15.22 8.40
N GLU A 94 -5.79 -14.73 9.31
CA GLU A 94 -7.07 -15.36 9.62
C GLU A 94 -8.22 -14.76 8.81
N ALA A 95 -8.14 -13.49 8.43
CA ALA A 95 -9.10 -12.89 7.50
C ALA A 95 -8.48 -11.75 6.70
N TYR A 96 -8.98 -11.62 5.48
CA TYR A 96 -8.63 -10.55 4.58
C TYR A 96 -9.35 -9.25 4.94
N THR A 97 -10.53 -9.33 5.55
CA THR A 97 -11.25 -8.17 6.08
C THR A 97 -11.12 -8.06 7.60
N ALA A 98 -11.25 -6.83 8.12
CA ALA A 98 -11.07 -6.54 9.54
C ALA A 98 -12.25 -6.97 10.44
N ILE A 99 -13.40 -7.32 9.84
CA ILE A 99 -14.66 -7.50 10.58
C ILE A 99 -15.41 -8.71 10.01
N ILE A 100 -15.57 -9.75 10.84
CA ILE A 100 -16.56 -10.80 10.57
C ILE A 100 -17.96 -10.20 10.73
N ARG A 101 -18.81 -10.39 9.72
CA ARG A 101 -20.19 -9.93 9.74
C ARG A 101 -21.05 -10.82 10.64
N LYS A 102 -21.44 -10.29 11.80
CA LYS A 102 -22.61 -10.66 12.65
C LYS A 102 -22.71 -12.14 13.13
N PRO A 103 -23.32 -12.39 14.30
CA PRO A 103 -23.94 -11.44 15.22
C PRO A 103 -22.93 -10.66 16.08
N ASN A 104 -21.73 -11.21 16.31
CA ASN A 104 -20.88 -10.76 17.44
C ASN A 104 -19.69 -9.85 17.10
N LYS A 105 -19.61 -9.30 15.87
CA LYS A 105 -18.54 -8.36 15.41
C LYS A 105 -17.16 -8.68 16.03
N THR A 106 -16.74 -9.93 15.97
CA THR A 106 -15.49 -10.39 16.56
C THR A 106 -14.33 -9.76 15.81
N ILE A 107 -13.43 -9.13 16.56
CA ILE A 107 -12.19 -8.58 16.03
C ILE A 107 -11.23 -9.74 15.83
N ILE A 108 -10.78 -9.93 14.60
CA ILE A 108 -9.73 -10.92 14.27
C ILE A 108 -8.38 -10.24 14.45
N GLU A 109 -7.59 -10.73 15.42
CA GLU A 109 -6.24 -10.21 15.72
C GLU A 109 -5.30 -10.35 14.52
N ASN A 110 -5.32 -11.51 13.85
CA ASN A 110 -4.46 -11.81 12.70
C ASN A 110 -5.12 -11.47 11.34
N SER A 111 -5.93 -10.41 11.27
CA SER A 111 -6.47 -9.95 9.98
C SER A 111 -5.43 -9.14 9.19
N LEU A 112 -5.55 -9.11 7.85
CA LEU A 112 -4.68 -8.30 6.99
C LEU A 112 -4.61 -6.85 7.45
N PHE A 113 -5.78 -6.26 7.76
CA PHE A 113 -5.88 -4.91 8.29
C PHE A 113 -5.09 -4.73 9.60
N ARG A 114 -5.18 -5.69 10.52
CA ARG A 114 -4.47 -5.62 11.81
C ARG A 114 -2.97 -5.82 11.65
N LYS A 115 -2.54 -6.70 10.75
CA LYS A 115 -1.12 -6.85 10.42
C LYS A 115 -0.53 -5.55 9.91
N ILE A 116 -1.19 -4.89 8.96
CA ILE A 116 -0.76 -3.58 8.45
C ILE A 116 -0.82 -2.51 9.56
N LYS A 117 -1.92 -2.47 10.34
CA LYS A 117 -2.08 -1.49 11.43
C LYS A 117 -1.10 -1.69 12.59
N GLY A 118 -0.61 -2.90 12.81
CA GLY A 118 0.29 -3.26 13.92
C GLY A 118 1.76 -2.88 13.68
N LEU A 119 2.07 -2.30 12.52
CA LEU A 119 3.44 -1.93 12.15
C LEU A 119 3.93 -0.69 12.92
N PRO A 120 5.25 -0.61 13.21
CA PRO A 120 5.82 0.52 13.97
C PRO A 120 5.47 1.89 13.37
N TRP A 121 5.57 2.03 12.04
CA TRP A 121 5.26 3.30 11.37
C TRP A 121 3.80 3.74 11.58
N CYS A 122 2.83 2.81 11.60
CA CYS A 122 1.43 3.13 11.90
C CYS A 122 1.28 3.69 13.32
N THR A 123 2.07 3.19 14.27
CA THR A 123 2.05 3.69 15.66
C THR A 123 2.74 5.04 15.81
N GLU A 124 3.77 5.31 14.99
CA GLU A 124 4.50 6.58 14.96
C GLU A 124 3.69 7.70 14.29
N GLN A 125 2.89 7.36 13.27
CA GLN A 125 2.04 8.31 12.53
C GLN A 125 0.71 8.61 13.22
N LEU A 126 0.34 7.86 14.26
CA LEU A 126 -0.83 8.21 15.07
C LEU A 126 -0.50 9.46 15.89
N PRO A 127 -1.41 10.44 15.96
CA PRO A 127 -1.20 11.59 16.84
C PRO A 127 -0.88 11.08 18.25
N PRO A 128 0.08 11.72 18.95
CA PRO A 128 0.29 11.42 20.35
C PRO A 128 -1.04 11.52 21.07
N LYS A 129 -1.27 10.66 22.06
CA LYS A 129 -2.51 10.65 22.84
C LYS A 129 -2.33 11.57 24.06
N PRO A 130 -2.59 12.89 23.98
CA PRO A 130 -2.55 13.73 25.17
C PRO A 130 -3.58 13.15 26.16
N ASN A 131 -3.10 12.78 27.35
CA ASN A 131 -3.92 12.18 28.41
C ASN A 131 -4.62 10.87 28.02
N GLY A 132 -4.07 10.10 27.06
CA GLY A 132 -4.64 8.83 26.62
C GLY A 132 -5.86 8.96 25.69
N ILE A 133 -6.25 10.19 25.33
CA ILE A 133 -7.36 10.45 24.39
C ILE A 133 -6.76 10.51 22.97
N ALA A 134 -7.21 9.61 22.09
CA ALA A 134 -6.87 9.67 20.67
C ALA A 134 -7.83 10.64 19.96
N LEU A 135 -7.30 11.54 19.13
CA LEU A 135 -8.12 12.34 18.22
C LEU A 135 -8.85 11.39 17.26
N THR A 136 -10.18 11.49 17.27
CA THR A 136 -11.06 10.55 16.58
C THR A 136 -10.98 10.68 15.06
N SER A 137 -10.78 11.90 14.54
CA SER A 137 -10.67 12.19 13.10
C SER A 137 -9.44 11.52 12.48
N ASP A 138 -8.26 11.74 13.05
CA ASP A 138 -7.00 11.32 12.44
C ASP A 138 -6.85 9.80 12.50
N THR A 139 -7.30 9.22 13.62
CA THR A 139 -7.39 7.76 13.78
C THR A 139 -8.33 7.15 12.74
N GLN A 140 -9.45 7.82 12.42
CA GLN A 140 -10.41 7.38 11.42
C GLN A 140 -9.85 7.53 9.99
N THR A 141 -9.15 8.63 9.70
CA THR A 141 -8.46 8.85 8.42
C THR A 141 -7.42 7.77 8.16
N LEU A 142 -6.52 7.53 9.12
CA LEU A 142 -5.50 6.48 9.02
C LEU A 142 -6.14 5.09 8.85
N ALA A 143 -7.17 4.77 9.64
CA ALA A 143 -7.88 3.50 9.51
C ALA A 143 -8.58 3.35 8.14
N THR A 144 -9.03 4.44 7.53
CA THR A 144 -9.65 4.44 6.19
C THR A 144 -8.60 4.22 5.11
N MET A 145 -7.47 4.94 5.18
CA MET A 145 -6.32 4.75 4.30
C MET A 145 -5.82 3.30 4.32
N ILE A 146 -5.60 2.72 5.51
CA ILE A 146 -5.17 1.31 5.65
C ILE A 146 -6.20 0.35 5.01
N LYS A 147 -7.51 0.61 5.20
CA LYS A 147 -8.56 -0.23 4.58
C LYS A 147 -8.53 -0.16 3.06
N GLU A 148 -8.40 1.03 2.47
CA GLU A 148 -8.33 1.19 1.02
C GLU A 148 -7.06 0.56 0.45
N LYS A 149 -5.88 0.77 1.06
CA LYS A 149 -4.64 0.12 0.60
C LYS A 149 -4.69 -1.40 0.75
N ALA A 150 -5.25 -1.93 1.83
CA ALA A 150 -5.48 -3.37 1.98
C ALA A 150 -6.47 -3.92 0.95
N LYS A 151 -7.51 -3.15 0.60
CA LYS A 151 -8.44 -3.49 -0.48
C LYS A 151 -7.73 -3.53 -1.83
N HIS A 152 -6.91 -2.53 -2.16
CA HIS A 152 -6.11 -2.53 -3.38
C HIS A 152 -5.10 -3.67 -3.44
N ALA A 153 -4.40 -3.97 -2.34
CA ALA A 153 -3.51 -5.12 -2.27
C ALA A 153 -4.24 -6.44 -2.57
N ARG A 154 -5.46 -6.59 -2.04
CA ARG A 154 -6.34 -7.72 -2.37
C ARG A 154 -6.75 -7.72 -3.84
N GLU A 155 -7.24 -6.60 -4.38
CA GLU A 155 -7.62 -6.50 -5.79
C GLU A 155 -6.46 -6.83 -6.73
N ASN A 156 -5.24 -6.39 -6.39
CA ASN A 156 -4.04 -6.74 -7.14
C ASN A 156 -3.72 -8.23 -7.04
N LEU A 157 -3.81 -8.84 -5.85
CA LEU A 157 -3.66 -10.29 -5.73
C LEU A 157 -4.74 -11.03 -6.55
N HIS A 158 -5.98 -10.56 -6.54
CA HIS A 158 -7.06 -11.14 -7.34
C HIS A 158 -6.71 -11.10 -8.83
N THR A 159 -6.31 -9.93 -9.34
CA THR A 159 -5.90 -9.74 -10.73
C THR A 159 -4.71 -10.63 -11.09
N VAL A 160 -3.70 -10.72 -10.22
CA VAL A 160 -2.56 -11.62 -10.45
C VAL A 160 -3.05 -13.06 -10.53
N VAL A 161 -3.82 -13.53 -9.55
CA VAL A 161 -4.34 -14.91 -9.56
C VAL A 161 -5.18 -15.19 -10.82
N LEU A 162 -6.00 -14.24 -11.28
CA LEU A 162 -6.77 -14.34 -12.52
C LEU A 162 -5.91 -14.32 -13.78
N ASN A 163 -4.85 -13.52 -13.85
CA ASN A 163 -3.95 -13.48 -14.99
C ASN A 163 -3.07 -14.73 -15.07
N LEU A 164 -2.73 -15.33 -13.93
CA LEU A 164 -2.09 -16.66 -13.88
C LEU A 164 -3.04 -17.77 -14.37
N ILE A 165 -4.34 -17.52 -14.36
CA ILE A 165 -5.37 -18.42 -14.88
C ILE A 165 -5.57 -18.17 -16.37
N VAL A 166 -5.76 -16.93 -16.79
CA VAL A 166 -6.10 -16.54 -18.17
C VAL A 166 -4.84 -16.08 -18.89
N ALA A 167 -4.29 -16.94 -19.73
CA ALA A 167 -3.36 -16.50 -20.75
C ALA A 167 -4.14 -15.66 -21.76
N VAL A 168 -4.12 -14.33 -21.61
CA VAL A 168 -4.76 -13.42 -22.58
C VAL A 168 -3.96 -13.50 -23.88
N SER A 169 -4.34 -14.42 -24.76
CA SER A 169 -3.93 -14.37 -26.17
C SER A 169 -4.73 -13.24 -26.82
N ASP A 170 -4.03 -12.22 -27.31
CA ASP A 170 -4.65 -11.32 -28.27
C ASP A 170 -4.93 -12.07 -29.60
N VAL A 171 -5.75 -11.47 -30.47
CA VAL A 171 -6.15 -12.03 -31.77
C VAL A 171 -4.96 -12.19 -32.75
N GLN A 172 -3.75 -11.74 -32.37
CA GLN A 172 -2.52 -11.76 -33.18
C GLN A 172 -1.41 -12.64 -32.58
N GLY A 173 -1.64 -13.36 -31.48
CA GLY A 173 -0.63 -14.20 -30.86
C GLY A 173 0.51 -13.42 -30.18
N GLN A 174 0.30 -12.14 -29.89
CA GLN A 174 1.18 -11.37 -29.01
C GLN A 174 0.59 -11.38 -27.60
N TYR A 175 1.34 -11.88 -26.63
CA TYR A 175 0.98 -11.77 -25.22
C TYR A 175 1.08 -10.29 -24.81
N LEU A 176 -0.04 -9.58 -24.83
CA LEU A 176 -0.16 -8.22 -24.31
C LEU A 176 -0.19 -8.28 -22.78
N THR A 177 0.96 -8.40 -22.12
CA THR A 177 1.06 -8.04 -20.70
C THR A 177 1.32 -6.55 -20.56
N PHE A 178 0.45 -5.72 -21.15
CA PHE A 178 0.29 -4.34 -20.72
C PHE A 178 -0.62 -4.34 -19.49
N ILE A 179 -0.10 -4.82 -18.35
CA ILE A 179 -0.67 -4.44 -17.07
C ILE A 179 -0.21 -3.00 -16.83
N ARG A 180 -0.92 -2.03 -17.45
CA ARG A 180 -1.07 -0.71 -16.86
C ARG A 180 -1.86 -0.91 -15.55
N LEU A 181 -1.16 -1.37 -14.51
CA LEU A 181 -1.58 -1.17 -13.14
C LEU A 181 -1.59 0.34 -12.95
N LEU A 182 -2.80 0.88 -13.06
CA LEU A 182 -3.22 2.27 -12.90
C LEU A 182 -2.19 3.14 -12.16
N ASP A 183 -1.57 4.03 -12.93
CA ASP A 183 -1.08 5.36 -12.57
C ASP A 183 -0.81 5.63 -11.07
N TRP A 184 0.38 5.24 -10.60
CA TRP A 184 1.21 5.96 -9.61
C TRP A 184 2.60 5.29 -9.58
N SER A 185 3.53 5.84 -10.38
CA SER A 185 4.99 5.91 -10.18
C SER A 185 5.73 4.87 -9.31
N VAL A 186 5.45 3.57 -9.50
CA VAL A 186 6.47 2.51 -9.40
C VAL A 186 6.36 1.67 -10.65
N SER A 187 7.08 2.07 -11.70
CA SER A 187 7.27 1.24 -12.89
C SER A 187 8.03 -0.02 -12.49
N LEU A 188 7.30 -1.09 -12.18
CA LEU A 188 7.85 -2.43 -12.13
C LEU A 188 8.10 -2.86 -13.59
N TYR A 189 9.22 -2.42 -14.15
CA TYR A 189 9.67 -2.83 -15.47
C TYR A 189 9.96 -4.33 -15.44
N CYS A 190 9.19 -5.11 -16.18
CA CYS A 190 9.59 -6.45 -16.59
C CYS A 190 9.59 -6.49 -18.11
N TYR A 191 10.80 -6.58 -18.64
CA TYR A 191 11.07 -6.86 -20.05
C TYR A 191 10.78 -8.35 -20.26
N ILE A 192 9.68 -8.68 -20.93
CA ILE A 192 9.30 -10.08 -21.19
C ILE A 192 10.00 -10.53 -22.48
N HIS A 193 11.01 -11.37 -22.34
CA HIS A 193 11.45 -12.25 -23.42
C HIS A 193 10.45 -13.40 -23.56
N LYS A 194 10.29 -13.87 -24.81
CA LYS A 194 9.20 -14.68 -25.40
C LYS A 194 8.86 -16.05 -24.74
N GLU A 195 9.44 -16.45 -23.62
CA GLU A 195 9.30 -17.84 -23.13
C GLU A 195 9.04 -18.00 -21.62
N GLU A 196 8.71 -16.94 -20.87
CA GLU A 196 8.60 -17.05 -19.41
C GLU A 196 7.14 -17.05 -18.90
N THR A 197 6.85 -18.11 -18.15
CA THR A 197 5.54 -18.58 -17.69
C THR A 197 5.06 -17.85 -16.41
N THR A 198 3.88 -18.22 -15.93
CA THR A 198 3.25 -18.07 -14.59
C THR A 198 4.25 -18.03 -13.40
N GLU A 199 5.45 -18.53 -13.58
CA GLU A 199 6.55 -18.69 -12.63
C GLU A 199 7.20 -17.36 -12.20
N MET A 200 7.32 -16.37 -13.11
CA MET A 200 7.97 -15.07 -12.82
C MET A 200 7.16 -14.16 -11.86
N PHE A 201 5.86 -14.44 -11.67
CA PHE A 201 4.98 -13.60 -10.87
C PHE A 201 4.84 -14.09 -9.42
N LEU A 202 4.89 -15.42 -9.18
CA LEU A 202 5.16 -15.96 -7.85
C LEU A 202 6.56 -15.54 -7.38
N PHE A 203 7.53 -15.49 -8.29
CA PHE A 203 8.84 -14.90 -8.04
C PHE A 203 8.72 -13.46 -7.52
N GLN A 204 7.95 -12.57 -8.17
CA GLN A 204 7.74 -11.19 -7.69
C GLN A 204 6.99 -11.10 -6.36
N ILE A 205 5.93 -11.88 -6.16
CA ILE A 205 5.16 -11.89 -4.91
C ILE A 205 6.01 -12.36 -3.73
N VAL A 206 6.93 -13.31 -3.95
CA VAL A 206 7.85 -13.84 -2.93
C VAL A 206 9.14 -13.00 -2.80
N HIS A 207 9.62 -12.34 -3.86
CA HIS A 207 10.90 -11.58 -3.90
C HIS A 207 10.79 -10.09 -3.55
N VAL A 208 9.59 -9.53 -3.36
CA VAL A 208 9.43 -8.16 -2.81
C VAL A 208 10.14 -8.01 -1.45
N ASP A 209 10.47 -9.12 -0.77
CA ASP A 209 11.04 -9.12 0.56
C ASP A 209 12.57 -8.87 0.66
N ASN A 210 13.37 -8.98 -0.43
CA ASN A 210 14.84 -9.05 -0.23
C ASN A 210 15.76 -8.22 -1.15
N GLY A 211 15.32 -7.54 -2.20
CA GLY A 211 16.17 -6.61 -2.96
C GLY A 211 17.45 -7.20 -3.61
N VAL A 212 17.68 -8.51 -3.51
CA VAL A 212 18.81 -9.23 -4.11
C VAL A 212 18.29 -9.95 -5.35
N GLY A 213 18.69 -9.47 -6.52
CA GLY A 213 18.25 -9.94 -7.84
C GLY A 213 18.89 -11.25 -8.28
N GLU A 214 18.90 -12.28 -7.45
CA GLU A 214 19.30 -13.62 -7.89
C GLU A 214 18.11 -14.34 -8.51
N SER A 215 18.21 -14.68 -9.80
CA SER A 215 17.20 -15.44 -10.54
C SER A 215 17.16 -16.90 -10.04
N ARG A 216 16.32 -17.17 -9.04
CA ARG A 216 15.90 -18.52 -8.65
C ARG A 216 14.96 -19.14 -9.68
N SER A 217 15.09 -20.44 -9.91
CA SER A 217 14.15 -21.18 -10.76
C SER A 217 12.78 -21.34 -10.08
N SER A 218 11.72 -21.56 -10.87
CA SER A 218 10.37 -21.86 -10.35
C SER A 218 10.35 -23.00 -9.36
N ASP A 219 11.01 -24.11 -9.71
CA ASP A 219 11.10 -25.30 -8.86
C ASP A 219 11.77 -24.96 -7.53
N GLU A 220 12.83 -24.14 -7.55
CA GLU A 220 13.51 -23.70 -6.33
C GLU A 220 12.61 -22.82 -5.45
N ILE A 221 11.77 -21.95 -6.03
CA ILE A 221 10.81 -21.15 -5.25
C ILE A 221 9.77 -22.06 -4.60
N TRP A 222 9.21 -23.00 -5.35
CA TRP A 222 8.20 -23.93 -4.83
C TRP A 222 8.77 -24.84 -3.75
N ASP A 223 10.00 -25.30 -3.90
CA ASP A 223 10.68 -26.14 -2.91
C ASP A 223 11.03 -25.37 -1.63
N ASN A 224 11.29 -24.06 -1.75
CA ASN A 224 11.55 -23.18 -0.60
C ASN A 224 10.28 -22.59 0.04
N THR A 225 9.13 -22.63 -0.64
CA THR A 225 7.88 -22.10 -0.11
C THR A 225 7.29 -23.08 0.90
N ASP A 226 6.92 -22.58 2.08
CA ASP A 226 6.33 -23.43 3.09
C ASP A 226 4.98 -24.01 2.61
N MET A 227 4.69 -25.24 3.03
CA MET A 227 3.49 -25.96 2.60
C MET A 227 2.19 -25.20 2.90
N ILE A 228 2.15 -24.38 3.96
CA ILE A 228 0.94 -23.64 4.33
C ILE A 228 0.68 -22.55 3.28
N SER A 229 1.71 -21.79 2.92
CA SER A 229 1.64 -20.79 1.84
C SER A 229 1.25 -21.43 0.51
N CYS A 230 1.86 -22.56 0.13
CA CYS A 230 1.48 -23.32 -1.07
C CYS A 230 -0.02 -23.70 -1.09
N THR A 231 -0.54 -24.21 0.04
CA THR A 231 -1.96 -24.57 0.14
C THR A 231 -2.90 -23.36 0.13
N ARG A 232 -2.44 -22.21 0.64
CA ARG A 232 -3.17 -20.95 0.62
C ARG A 232 -3.31 -20.41 -0.81
N TYR A 233 -2.24 -20.43 -1.59
CA TYR A 233 -2.29 -20.04 -3.00
C TYR A 233 -3.22 -20.94 -3.82
N ALA A 234 -3.09 -22.26 -3.64
CA ALA A 234 -3.98 -23.22 -4.27
C ALA A 234 -5.45 -22.90 -3.95
N TYR A 235 -5.74 -22.55 -2.69
CA TYR A 235 -7.08 -22.18 -2.26
C TYR A 235 -7.58 -20.92 -2.99
N LEU A 236 -6.81 -19.82 -2.94
CA LEU A 236 -7.19 -18.56 -3.59
C LEU A 236 -7.40 -18.75 -5.10
N ARG A 237 -6.50 -19.48 -5.77
CA ARG A 237 -6.64 -19.82 -7.19
C ARG A 237 -7.96 -20.51 -7.48
N ARG A 238 -8.29 -21.57 -6.75
CA ARG A 238 -9.55 -22.30 -6.95
C ARG A 238 -10.77 -21.46 -6.62
N GLU A 239 -10.69 -20.59 -5.63
CA GLU A 239 -11.78 -19.71 -5.26
C GLU A 239 -12.05 -18.68 -6.37
N CYS A 240 -11.00 -18.08 -6.95
CA CYS A 240 -11.11 -17.25 -8.15
C CYS A 240 -11.82 -18.00 -9.28
N LEU A 241 -11.35 -19.22 -9.58
CA LEU A 241 -11.89 -20.07 -10.63
C LEU A 241 -13.35 -20.47 -10.41
N ARG A 242 -13.73 -20.69 -9.16
CA ARG A 242 -15.11 -21.02 -8.77
C ARG A 242 -16.06 -19.85 -9.03
N ILE A 243 -15.59 -18.62 -8.81
CA ILE A 243 -16.39 -17.39 -8.92
C ILE A 243 -16.37 -16.83 -10.35
N TYR A 244 -15.31 -17.06 -11.12
CA TYR A 244 -15.19 -16.68 -12.53
C TYR A 244 -16.19 -17.41 -13.47
N HIS A 245 -17.12 -18.20 -12.92
CA HIS A 245 -18.23 -18.76 -13.68
C HIS A 245 -19.24 -17.65 -14.04
N PRO A 246 -19.57 -17.45 -15.33
CA PRO A 246 -20.28 -16.25 -15.84
C PRO A 246 -21.69 -16.02 -15.27
N ASN A 247 -22.25 -16.97 -14.52
CA ASN A 247 -23.62 -16.93 -14.03
C ASN A 247 -23.75 -16.72 -12.50
N LYS A 248 -22.68 -16.33 -11.79
CA LYS A 248 -22.70 -16.22 -10.31
C LYS A 248 -21.92 -15.01 -9.79
N ALA A 249 -22.46 -13.80 -9.89
CA ALA A 249 -21.83 -12.58 -9.38
C ALA A 249 -22.70 -11.85 -8.33
N THR A 250 -22.96 -12.48 -7.18
CA THR A 250 -23.59 -11.77 -6.03
C THR A 250 -22.64 -11.55 -4.85
N SER A 251 -21.50 -12.26 -4.77
CA SER A 251 -20.51 -12.10 -3.71
C SER A 251 -19.10 -11.85 -4.26
N THR A 252 -18.31 -11.08 -3.51
CA THR A 252 -16.89 -10.90 -3.82
C THR A 252 -16.10 -12.12 -3.36
N ILE A 253 -15.02 -12.46 -4.07
CA ILE A 253 -14.10 -13.53 -3.66
C ILE A 253 -13.66 -13.40 -2.21
N TRP A 254 -13.36 -12.19 -1.76
CA TRP A 254 -12.89 -11.94 -0.40
C TRP A 254 -13.94 -12.26 0.66
N THR A 255 -15.22 -12.02 0.35
CA THR A 255 -16.33 -12.42 1.23
C THR A 255 -16.39 -13.94 1.37
N GLU A 256 -16.29 -14.67 0.26
CA GLU A 256 -16.33 -16.14 0.26
C GLU A 256 -15.11 -16.72 0.98
N VAL A 257 -13.93 -16.14 0.74
CA VAL A 257 -12.68 -16.50 1.43
C VAL A 257 -12.79 -16.32 2.93
N ASP A 258 -13.26 -15.17 3.40
CA ASP A 258 -13.38 -14.90 4.84
C ASP A 258 -14.42 -15.81 5.50
N ASN A 259 -15.57 -16.06 4.85
CA ASN A 259 -16.59 -17.00 5.34
C ASN A 259 -16.02 -18.41 5.48
N GLN A 260 -15.27 -18.88 4.48
CA GLN A 260 -14.66 -20.20 4.52
C GLN A 260 -13.59 -20.27 5.62
N LEU A 261 -12.78 -19.22 5.80
CA LEU A 261 -11.76 -19.20 6.86
C LEU A 261 -12.38 -19.22 8.26
N GLU A 262 -13.47 -18.50 8.46
CA GLU A 262 -14.24 -18.57 9.69
C GLU A 262 -14.79 -19.98 9.94
N TYR A 263 -15.37 -20.59 8.90
CA TYR A 263 -15.87 -21.95 8.97
C TYR A 263 -14.76 -22.94 9.35
N LEU A 264 -13.60 -22.86 8.70
CA LEU A 264 -12.45 -23.72 8.98
C LEU A 264 -11.93 -23.53 10.41
N ARG A 265 -11.90 -22.31 10.95
CA ARG A 265 -11.56 -22.05 12.36
C ARG A 265 -12.55 -22.74 13.30
N SER A 266 -13.84 -22.65 13.01
CA SER A 266 -14.90 -23.24 13.86
C SER A 266 -14.79 -24.77 13.98
N LYS A 267 -14.27 -25.45 12.95
CA LYS A 267 -14.08 -26.91 12.91
C LYS A 267 -12.77 -27.40 13.54
N GLY A 268 -11.82 -26.50 13.77
CA GLY A 268 -10.54 -26.79 14.40
C GLY A 268 -9.45 -27.33 13.48
N ARG A 269 -8.22 -27.36 14.03
CA ARG A 269 -6.97 -27.56 13.27
C ARG A 269 -6.90 -28.84 12.41
N PRO A 270 -7.33 -30.04 12.87
CA PRO A 270 -7.28 -31.24 12.04
C PRO A 270 -8.10 -31.10 10.76
N TYR A 271 -9.31 -30.55 10.87
CA TYR A 271 -10.20 -30.33 9.75
C TYR A 271 -9.58 -29.33 8.76
N THR A 272 -9.10 -28.17 9.25
CA THR A 272 -8.40 -27.16 8.42
C THR A 272 -7.21 -27.75 7.68
N THR A 273 -6.41 -28.59 8.34
CA THR A 273 -5.24 -29.22 7.73
C THR A 273 -5.66 -30.17 6.60
N CYS A 274 -6.70 -30.98 6.82
CA CYS A 274 -7.23 -31.88 5.80
C CYS A 274 -7.84 -31.12 4.61
N PHE A 275 -8.60 -30.05 4.86
CA PHE A 275 -9.12 -29.16 3.82
C PHE A 275 -8.01 -28.68 2.88
N TYR A 276 -6.97 -28.05 3.44
CA TYR A 276 -5.85 -27.53 2.65
C TYR A 276 -5.08 -28.62 1.91
N ASN A 277 -4.86 -29.78 2.53
CA ASN A 277 -4.17 -30.90 1.88
C ASN A 277 -4.94 -31.45 0.68
N ILE A 278 -6.25 -31.68 0.83
CA ILE A 278 -7.10 -32.17 -0.26
C ILE A 278 -7.09 -31.16 -1.39
N LEU A 279 -7.29 -29.88 -1.05
CA LEU A 279 -7.34 -28.80 -2.01
C LEU A 279 -6.03 -28.71 -2.80
N TYR A 280 -4.89 -28.68 -2.11
CA TYR A 280 -3.57 -28.62 -2.74
C TYR A 280 -3.30 -29.83 -3.64
N GLN A 281 -3.68 -31.04 -3.22
CA GLN A 281 -3.54 -32.23 -4.08
C GLN A 281 -4.40 -32.14 -5.34
N GLN A 282 -5.66 -31.73 -5.20
CA GLN A 282 -6.56 -31.58 -6.34
C GLN A 282 -6.10 -30.46 -7.29
N ASP A 283 -5.56 -29.39 -6.75
CA ASP A 283 -5.01 -28.26 -7.49
C ASP A 283 -3.74 -28.65 -8.25
N ARG A 284 -2.80 -29.33 -7.58
CA ARG A 284 -1.58 -29.88 -8.20
C ARG A 284 -1.87 -30.87 -9.33
N LYS A 285 -2.90 -31.72 -9.18
CA LYS A 285 -3.31 -32.66 -10.24
C LYS A 285 -3.81 -31.96 -11.52
N ARG A 286 -4.28 -30.71 -11.40
CA ARG A 286 -4.88 -29.97 -12.52
C ARG A 286 -3.90 -29.03 -13.18
N PHE A 287 -3.07 -28.37 -12.39
CA PHE A 287 -2.20 -27.31 -12.87
C PHE A 287 -0.74 -27.74 -13.05
N ASP A 288 -0.37 -29.00 -12.77
CA ASP A 288 0.97 -29.59 -12.85
C ASP A 288 2.15 -28.60 -12.86
N LYS A 289 2.54 -28.15 -11.65
CA LYS A 289 3.59 -27.14 -11.40
C LYS A 289 3.44 -25.79 -12.12
N GLY A 290 2.30 -25.53 -12.75
CA GLY A 290 2.01 -24.29 -13.49
C GLY A 290 2.07 -24.42 -15.01
N THR A 291 2.30 -25.63 -15.54
CA THR A 291 2.41 -25.86 -17.00
C THR A 291 1.06 -25.90 -17.72
N VAL A 292 0.00 -26.32 -17.01
CA VAL A 292 -1.35 -26.41 -17.58
C VAL A 292 -2.07 -25.07 -17.41
N MET A 293 -2.38 -24.41 -18.53
CA MET A 293 -3.21 -23.20 -18.54
C MET A 293 -4.68 -23.53 -18.32
N TYR A 294 -5.45 -22.61 -17.72
CA TYR A 294 -6.88 -22.81 -17.47
C TYR A 294 -7.68 -23.09 -18.75
N ASP A 295 -7.34 -22.38 -19.82
CA ASP A 295 -8.04 -22.52 -21.10
C ASP A 295 -7.83 -23.90 -21.74
N ASN A 296 -6.76 -24.60 -21.34
CA ASN A 296 -6.49 -25.97 -21.78
C ASN A 296 -7.28 -27.02 -20.99
N ILE A 297 -7.93 -26.65 -19.88
CA ILE A 297 -8.76 -27.55 -19.10
C ILE A 297 -10.12 -27.70 -19.81
N PRO A 298 -10.59 -28.91 -20.16
CA PRO A 298 -11.89 -29.11 -20.79
C PRO A 298 -13.01 -28.50 -19.95
N LEU A 299 -14.01 -27.86 -20.58
CA LEU A 299 -15.10 -27.17 -19.88
C LEU A 299 -15.85 -28.08 -18.89
N ALA A 300 -16.03 -29.35 -19.25
CA ALA A 300 -16.64 -30.37 -18.38
C ALA A 300 -15.85 -30.62 -17.09
N ASP A 301 -14.52 -30.41 -17.12
CA ASP A 301 -13.61 -30.64 -16.00
C ASP A 301 -13.36 -29.39 -15.16
N ARG A 302 -13.88 -28.22 -15.57
CA ARG A 302 -13.76 -26.93 -14.87
C ARG A 302 -14.66 -26.82 -13.63
N SER A 303 -14.94 -27.94 -12.95
CA SER A 303 -15.60 -27.96 -11.66
C SER A 303 -14.58 -27.77 -10.52
N PHE A 304 -14.22 -26.51 -10.25
CA PHE A 304 -13.35 -26.13 -9.12
C PHE A 304 -14.11 -26.13 -7.79
N LYS A 305 -14.91 -27.17 -7.55
CA LYS A 305 -15.64 -27.33 -6.29
C LYS A 305 -14.66 -27.41 -5.12
N MET A 306 -15.06 -26.85 -3.99
CA MET A 306 -14.33 -26.98 -2.73
C MET A 306 -14.56 -28.38 -2.13
N PRO A 307 -13.61 -28.92 -1.36
CA PRO A 307 -13.79 -30.20 -0.68
C PRO A 307 -15.04 -30.19 0.21
N SER A 308 -15.81 -31.27 0.20
CA SER A 308 -17.00 -31.40 1.05
C SER A 308 -16.61 -31.75 2.49
N ASP A 309 -17.54 -31.52 3.44
CA ASP A 309 -17.37 -31.93 4.84
C ASP A 309 -17.03 -33.42 4.96
N ASP A 310 -17.75 -34.27 4.22
CA ASP A 310 -17.55 -35.72 4.25
C ASP A 310 -16.18 -36.13 3.72
N GLU A 311 -15.70 -35.49 2.63
CA GLU A 311 -14.36 -35.72 2.09
C GLU A 311 -13.28 -35.35 3.11
N ILE A 312 -13.46 -34.23 3.81
CA ILE A 312 -12.50 -33.75 4.81
C ILE A 312 -12.50 -34.68 6.03
N GLN A 313 -13.67 -35.06 6.53
CA GLN A 313 -13.82 -35.97 7.67
C GLN A 313 -13.22 -37.35 7.39
N ALA A 314 -13.40 -37.88 6.17
CA ALA A 314 -12.80 -39.14 5.74
C ALA A 314 -11.26 -39.10 5.69
N GLU A 315 -10.66 -37.92 5.55
CA GLU A 315 -9.20 -37.75 5.49
C GLU A 315 -8.56 -37.58 6.87
N ILE A 316 -9.31 -37.15 7.90
CA ILE A 316 -8.78 -36.91 9.25
C ILE A 316 -8.11 -38.16 9.86
N PRO A 317 -8.70 -39.38 9.81
CA PRO A 317 -8.04 -40.58 10.32
C PRO A 317 -6.70 -40.88 9.63
N LYS A 318 -6.60 -40.60 8.32
CA LYS A 318 -5.37 -40.82 7.53
C LYS A 318 -4.25 -39.86 7.93
N LEU A 319 -4.60 -38.64 8.32
CA LEU A 319 -3.64 -37.66 8.83
C LEU A 319 -3.03 -38.11 10.18
N GLN A 320 -3.82 -38.76 11.03
CA GLN A 320 -3.37 -39.24 12.33
C GLN A 320 -2.43 -40.44 12.21
N SER A 321 -2.73 -41.39 11.32
CA SER A 321 -1.88 -42.57 11.09
C SER A 321 -0.52 -42.24 10.47
N ARG A 322 -0.42 -41.18 9.65
CA ARG A 322 0.87 -40.69 9.14
C ARG A 322 1.78 -40.17 10.24
N LYS A 323 1.23 -39.52 11.27
CA LYS A 323 2.00 -38.96 12.39
C LYS A 323 2.59 -40.04 13.30
N THR A 324 1.87 -41.15 13.51
CA THR A 324 2.36 -42.27 14.31
C THR A 324 3.52 -42.97 13.62
N ASN A 325 3.44 -43.20 12.31
CA ASN A 325 4.50 -43.85 11.54
C ASN A 325 5.80 -43.02 11.50
N LYS A 326 5.71 -41.69 11.36
CA LYS A 326 6.91 -40.82 11.37
C LYS A 326 7.62 -40.82 12.74
N LYS A 327 6.87 -40.96 13.84
CA LYS A 327 7.46 -41.10 15.19
C LYS A 327 8.12 -42.46 15.40
N ALA A 328 7.56 -43.53 14.84
CA ALA A 328 8.17 -44.87 14.89
C ALA A 328 9.52 -44.90 14.16
N ASN A 329 9.61 -44.33 12.96
CA ASN A 329 10.86 -44.30 12.18
C ASN A 329 11.95 -43.42 12.79
N LYS A 330 11.60 -42.38 13.57
CA LYS A 330 12.60 -41.52 14.25
C LYS A 330 13.17 -42.16 15.53
N LYS A 331 12.53 -43.22 16.06
CA LYS A 331 12.95 -43.89 17.30
C LYS A 331 13.91 -45.06 17.09
N THR A 332 14.21 -45.45 15.86
CA THR A 332 15.28 -46.41 15.58
C THR A 332 16.62 -45.68 15.76
N PRO A 333 17.36 -45.89 16.87
CA PRO A 333 18.66 -45.26 17.03
C PRO A 333 19.59 -45.88 15.99
N ASN A 334 20.35 -45.05 15.28
CA ASN A 334 21.50 -45.53 14.52
C ASN A 334 22.44 -46.22 15.53
N LYS A 335 22.40 -47.55 15.57
CA LYS A 335 23.43 -48.35 16.22
C LYS A 335 24.64 -48.31 15.29
N ASN A 336 25.50 -47.32 15.49
CA ASN A 336 26.91 -47.38 15.09
C ASN A 336 27.74 -47.49 16.35
#